data_AF-A0A448WYM5-F1
#
_entry.id   AF-A0A448WYM5-F1
#
_cell.length_a   1.000
_cell.length_b   1.000
_cell.length_c   1.000
_cell.angle_alpha   90.00
_cell.angle_beta   90.00
_cell.angle_gamma   90.00
#
_symmetry.space_group_name_H-M   'P 1'
#
loop_
_entity.id
_entity.type
_entity.pdbx_description
1 polymer ?
#
loop_
_entity_poly.entity_id
_entity_poly.type
_entity_poly.pdbx_seq_one_letter_code
_entity_poly.pdbx_strand_id
1 'polypeptide(L)'
;MALLPWEPNKLSVTKRIQDFMSSNVICLRPVMRVRDLMTTVVNNFHHAFPIVVGSLCETRPAYGKLIGLISSEHLAMLLKKKVSYISTPSYF
;
A
#
# COMPACT_ATOMS: atom_id res chain seq x y z
N MET A 1 20.53 7.07 8.10
CA MET A 1 20.78 5.62 8.24
C MET A 1 20.21 5.18 9.57
N ALA A 2 19.32 4.18 9.59
CA ALA A 2 18.79 3.62 10.83
C ALA A 2 19.59 2.36 11.17
N LEU A 3 20.24 2.33 12.33
CA LEU A 3 20.97 1.16 12.81
C LEU A 3 20.04 0.34 13.69
N LEU A 4 19.75 -0.89 13.26
CA LEU A 4 18.97 -1.85 14.05
C LEU A 4 19.94 -2.82 14.75
N PRO A 5 19.79 -3.05 16.06
CA PRO A 5 20.56 -4.06 16.78
C PRO A 5 20.15 -5.48 16.32
N TRP A 6 20.99 -6.47 16.64
CA TRP A 6 20.70 -7.89 16.35
C TRP A 6 19.45 -8.39 17.08
N GLU A 7 19.23 -7.89 18.30
CA GLU A 7 18.07 -8.23 19.13
C GLU A 7 17.35 -6.94 19.57
N PRO A 8 16.02 -6.98 19.71
CA PRO A 8 15.27 -5.85 20.25
C PRO A 8 15.72 -5.53 21.68
N ASN A 9 15.59 -4.27 22.08
CA ASN A 9 15.94 -3.83 23.42
C ASN A 9 15.12 -4.62 24.46
N LYS A 10 15.75 -5.12 25.54
CA LYS A 10 15.04 -5.85 26.61
C LYS A 10 13.89 -5.05 27.25
N LEU A 11 13.95 -3.72 27.17
CA LEU A 11 12.88 -2.83 27.63
C LEU A 11 11.66 -2.78 26.69
N SER A 12 11.77 -3.31 25.47
CA SER A 12 10.67 -3.35 24.50
C SER A 12 9.82 -4.63 24.56
N VAL A 13 10.00 -5.49 25.57
CA VAL A 13 9.24 -6.76 25.70
C VAL A 13 7.73 -6.53 25.87
N THR A 14 7.34 -5.42 26.49
CA THR A 14 5.93 -5.06 26.70
C THR A 14 5.31 -4.26 25.56
N LYS A 15 6.13 -3.83 24.59
CA LYS A 15 5.74 -2.99 23.47
C LYS A 15 5.10 -3.83 22.37
N ARG A 16 3.99 -3.35 21.80
CA ARG A 16 3.29 -4.02 20.69
C ARG A 16 3.49 -3.24 19.39
N ILE A 17 3.41 -3.93 18.24
CA ILE A 17 3.56 -3.30 16.91
C ILE A 17 2.58 -2.13 16.72
N GLN A 18 1.35 -2.27 17.24
CA GLN A 18 0.33 -1.23 17.19
C GLN A 18 0.76 0.10 17.83
N ASP A 19 1.73 0.09 18.76
CA ASP A 19 2.22 1.28 19.44
C ASP A 19 3.24 2.06 18.61
N PHE A 20 3.77 1.48 17.52
CA PHE A 20 4.85 2.05 16.70
C PHE A 20 4.54 2.08 15.20
N MET A 21 3.60 1.25 14.73
CA MET A 21 3.25 1.21 13.32
C MET A 21 2.63 2.53 12.88
N SER A 22 2.91 2.94 11.65
CA SER A 22 2.18 4.03 11.01
C SER A 22 0.78 3.52 10.66
N SER A 23 -0.25 4.00 11.38
CA SER A 23 -1.62 3.52 11.22
C SER A 23 -2.33 4.04 9.96
N ASN A 24 -1.96 5.23 9.49
CA ASN A 24 -2.53 5.84 8.28
C ASN A 24 -1.81 5.35 7.02
N VAL A 25 -2.00 4.06 6.70
CA VAL A 25 -1.34 3.42 5.57
C VAL A 25 -2.03 3.77 4.26
N ILE A 26 -1.25 4.19 3.26
CA ILE A 26 -1.75 4.43 1.90
C ILE A 26 -1.73 3.11 1.14
N CYS A 27 -2.91 2.59 0.85
CA CYS A 27 -3.11 1.31 0.18
C CYS A 27 -3.60 1.49 -1.26
N LEU A 28 -3.27 0.53 -2.12
CA LEU A 28 -3.77 0.44 -3.49
C LEU A 28 -4.85 -0.63 -3.61
N ARG A 29 -5.71 -0.51 -4.61
CA ARG A 29 -6.64 -1.56 -5.03
C ARG A 29 -6.01 -2.41 -6.13
N PRO A 30 -6.44 -3.68 -6.31
CA PRO A 30 -5.96 -4.50 -7.42
C PRO A 30 -6.31 -3.90 -8.79
N VAL A 31 -7.45 -3.20 -8.85
CA VAL A 31 -7.91 -2.49 -10.05
C VAL A 31 -8.12 -1.03 -9.65
N MET A 32 -7.34 -0.13 -10.29
CA MET A 32 -7.44 1.31 -10.12
C MET A 32 -7.35 1.99 -11.48
N ARG A 33 -7.97 3.17 -11.61
CA ARG A 33 -7.70 4.02 -12.76
C ARG A 33 -6.26 4.50 -12.69
N VAL A 34 -5.56 4.48 -13.82
CA VAL A 34 -4.16 4.91 -13.91
C VAL A 34 -3.97 6.34 -13.41
N ARG A 35 -4.94 7.23 -13.67
CA ARG A 35 -4.93 8.61 -13.16
C ARG A 35 -4.89 8.64 -11.63
N ASP A 36 -5.81 7.94 -10.98
CA ASP A 36 -5.93 7.93 -9.51
C ASP A 36 -4.69 7.31 -8.88
N LEU A 37 -4.19 6.22 -9.47
CA LEU A 37 -2.93 5.59 -9.08
C LEU A 37 -1.75 6.58 -9.15
N MET A 38 -1.62 7.31 -10.25
CA MET A 38 -0.56 8.31 -10.41
C MET A 38 -0.67 9.43 -9.38
N THR A 39 -1.89 9.93 -9.12
CA THR A 39 -2.12 10.93 -8.08
C THR A 39 -1.73 10.41 -6.70
N THR A 40 -2.08 9.16 -6.36
CA THR A 40 -1.69 8.56 -5.09
C THR A 40 -0.17 8.39 -4.98
N VAL A 41 0.50 7.90 -6.02
CA VAL A 41 1.93 7.54 -5.94
C VAL A 41 2.83 8.77 -6.00
N VAL A 42 2.50 9.76 -6.84
CA VAL A 42 3.32 10.99 -6.97
C VAL A 42 3.24 11.85 -5.70
N ASN A 43 2.10 11.86 -5.02
CA ASN A 43 1.91 12.66 -3.80
C ASN A 43 2.45 11.98 -2.54
N ASN A 44 2.90 10.72 -2.61
CA ASN A 44 3.33 9.94 -1.45
C ASN A 44 4.68 9.29 -1.72
N PHE A 45 5.73 9.77 -1.04
CA PHE A 45 7.12 9.34 -1.23
C PHE A 45 7.46 8.00 -0.57
N HIS A 46 6.55 7.02 -0.66
CA HIS A 46 6.78 5.65 -0.19
C HIS A 46 7.44 4.80 -1.28
N HIS A 47 8.26 3.83 -0.87
CA HIS A 47 8.93 2.90 -1.77
C HIS A 47 8.10 1.65 -2.11
N ALA A 48 7.04 1.40 -1.35
CA ALA A 48 6.12 0.31 -1.59
C ALA A 48 4.73 0.64 -1.06
N PHE A 49 3.73 0.03 -1.68
CA PHE A 49 2.33 0.18 -1.32
C PHE A 49 1.67 -1.20 -1.14
N PRO A 50 0.94 -1.43 -0.05
CA PRO A 50 0.13 -2.63 0.11
C PRO A 50 -1.07 -2.60 -0.85
N ILE A 51 -1.44 -3.77 -1.37
CA ILE A 51 -2.61 -3.98 -2.21
C ILE A 51 -3.70 -4.65 -1.38
N VAL A 52 -4.89 -4.05 -1.31
CA VAL A 52 -5.98 -4.49 -0.42
C VAL A 52 -7.32 -4.64 -1.16
N VAL A 53 -8.08 -5.69 -0.81
CA VAL A 53 -9.45 -5.96 -1.30
C VAL A 53 -10.49 -5.78 -0.19
N GLY A 54 -11.76 -5.50 -0.54
CA GLY A 54 -12.85 -5.34 0.43
C GLY A 54 -13.23 -3.88 0.70
N SER A 55 -14.09 -3.60 1.68
CA SER A 55 -14.50 -2.22 1.97
C SER A 55 -13.36 -1.45 2.64
N LEU A 56 -12.93 -0.34 2.03
CA LEU A 56 -12.11 0.68 2.69
C LEU A 56 -13.07 1.61 3.42
N CYS A 57 -13.65 1.13 4.51
CA CYS A 57 -14.55 1.94 5.31
C CYS A 57 -13.72 2.81 6.26
N GLU A 58 -13.74 4.13 6.07
CA GLU A 58 -13.00 5.09 6.90
C GLU A 58 -13.36 5.02 8.39
N THR A 59 -14.51 4.43 8.73
CA THR A 59 -15.03 4.33 10.10
C THR A 59 -14.69 3.02 10.82
N ARG A 60 -14.00 2.07 10.16
CA ARG A 60 -13.57 0.81 10.80
C ARG A 60 -12.07 0.59 10.61
N PRO A 61 -11.35 0.08 11.62
CA PRO A 61 -9.92 -0.25 11.51
C PRO A 61 -9.63 -1.44 10.57
N ALA A 62 -10.66 -2.02 9.95
CA ALA A 62 -10.53 -3.12 9.00
C ALA A 62 -10.23 -2.56 7.60
N TYR A 63 -8.95 -2.28 7.34
CA TYR A 63 -8.43 -1.88 6.03
C TYR A 63 -8.42 -3.06 5.04
N GLY A 64 -9.61 -3.53 4.65
CA GLY A 64 -9.74 -4.65 3.73
C GLY A 64 -8.91 -5.89 4.10
N LYS A 65 -8.69 -6.76 3.12
CA LYS A 65 -7.77 -7.90 3.19
C LYS A 65 -6.53 -7.58 2.35
N LEU A 66 -5.35 -7.63 2.96
CA LEU A 66 -4.08 -7.54 2.26
C LEU A 66 -3.93 -8.74 1.32
N ILE A 67 -3.67 -8.46 0.04
CA ILE A 67 -3.44 -9.50 -0.97
C ILE A 67 -2.02 -9.47 -1.56
N GLY A 68 -1.28 -8.39 -1.32
CA GLY A 68 0.08 -8.25 -1.83
C GLY A 68 0.70 -6.91 -1.49
N LEU A 69 1.92 -6.71 -1.97
CA LEU A 69 2.68 -5.48 -1.85
C LEU A 69 3.42 -5.23 -3.16
N ILE A 70 3.40 -3.99 -3.63
CA ILE A 70 4.08 -3.59 -4.88
C ILE A 70 5.05 -2.45 -4.58
N SER A 71 6.27 -2.54 -5.11
CA SER A 71 7.22 -1.44 -4.99
C SER A 71 6.90 -0.32 -5.99
N SER A 72 7.26 0.91 -5.63
CA SER A 72 7.09 2.08 -6.50
C SER A 72 7.92 1.96 -7.79
N GLU A 73 9.05 1.27 -7.73
CA GLU A 73 9.88 0.96 -8.91
C GLU A 73 9.16 -0.01 -9.86
N HIS A 74 8.59 -1.11 -9.36
CA HIS A 74 7.80 -2.03 -10.18
C HIS A 74 6.59 -1.33 -10.79
N LEU A 75 5.93 -0.47 -10.01
CA LEU A 75 4.82 0.34 -10.49
C LEU A 75 5.25 1.29 -11.61
N ALA A 76 6.39 1.98 -11.46
CA ALA A 76 6.95 2.85 -12.49
C ALA A 76 7.29 2.07 -13.78
N MET A 77 7.82 0.85 -13.66
CA MET A 77 8.05 -0.03 -14.81
C MET A 77 6.75 -0.42 -15.53
N LEU A 78 5.70 -0.78 -14.79
CA LEU A 78 4.40 -1.12 -15.38
C LEU A 78 3.80 0.06 -16.14
N LEU A 79 3.87 1.26 -15.54
CA LEU A 79 3.40 2.50 -16.17
C LEU A 79 4.22 2.87 -17.41
N LYS A 80 5.56 2.74 -17.34
CA LYS A 80 6.45 2.98 -18.49
C LYS A 80 6.14 2.04 -19.65
N LYS A 81 5.80 0.78 -19.36
CA LYS A 81 5.41 -0.24 -20.35
C LYS A 81 3.95 -0.12 -20.81
N LYS A 82 3.18 0.85 -20.30
CA LYS A 82 1.74 1.01 -20.56
C LYS A 82 0.95 -0.28 -20.36
N VAL A 83 1.31 -1.06 -19.33
CA VAL A 83 0.57 -2.28 -18.96
C VAL A 83 -0.72 -1.87 -18.27
N SER A 84 -1.77 -1.66 -19.06
CA SER A 84 -3.10 -1.29 -18.59
C SER A 84 -4.16 -2.03 -19.37
N TYR A 85 -5.19 -2.50 -18.67
CA TYR A 85 -6.37 -3.09 -19.30
C TYR A 85 -7.33 -1.97 -19.70
N ILE A 86 -7.85 -2.03 -20.93
CA ILE A 86 -8.98 -1.21 -21.33
C ILE A 86 -10.21 -1.88 -20.74
N SER A 87 -10.83 -1.26 -19.74
CA SER A 87 -12.15 -1.66 -19.28
C SER A 87 -13.14 -1.39 -20.41
N THR A 88 -13.52 -2.41 -21.18
CA THR A 88 -14.74 -2.31 -21.98
C THR A 88 -15.92 -2.14 -21.02
N PRO A 89 -16.83 -1.19 -21.24
CA PRO A 89 -18.02 -1.08 -20.42
C PRO A 89 -18.84 -2.35 -20.60
N SER A 90 -18.95 -3.16 -19.54
CA SER A 90 -19.90 -4.26 -19.48
C SER A 90 -21.29 -3.64 -19.38
N TYR A 91 -22.02 -3.57 -20.49
CA TYR A 91 -23.45 -3.31 -20.48
C TYR A 91 -24.14 -4.56 -19.89
N PHE A 92 -24.45 -4.53 -18.60
CA PHE A 92 -25.41 -5.42 -17.95
C PHE A 92 -26.43 -4.57 -17.20
#